data_AF-A0AA40FD94-F1
#
_entry.id   AF-A0AA40FD94-F1
#
_cell.length_a   1.000
_cell.length_b   1.000
_cell.length_c   1.000
_cell.angle_alpha   90.00
_cell.angle_beta   90.00
_cell.angle_gamma   90.00
#
_symmetry.space_group_name_H-M   'P 1'
#
loop_
_entity.id
_entity.type
_entity.pdbx_description
1 polymer ?
#
loop_
_entity_poly.entity_id
_entity_poly.type
_entity_poly.pdbx_seq_one_letter_code
_entity_poly.pdbx_strand_id
1 'polypeptide(L)'
;MPIIFTLGNPGLKDRHWAQISEIINVPIKVDPDLTLAKILDMNLGRYVSLFESISDNASKEATLEKAMDKMERDWADLYFTVNPFKDTGTYVIAGVDDIQLLLDDHIIRTVTIKNSPNIKPFETRIL
;
A
#
# COMPACT_ATOMS: atom_id res chain seq x y z
N MET A 1 -20.33 -2.70 15.96
CA MET A 1 -20.26 -1.24 16.19
C MET A 1 -19.38 -0.64 15.10
N PRO A 2 -19.84 0.37 14.35
CA PRO A 2 -19.08 0.98 13.26
C PRO A 2 -17.67 1.43 13.70
N ILE A 3 -17.55 1.99 14.90
CA ILE A 3 -16.28 2.45 15.46
C ILE A 3 -15.20 1.37 15.57
N ILE A 4 -15.58 0.11 15.82
CA ILE A 4 -14.65 -1.02 15.92
C ILE A 4 -14.10 -1.37 14.54
N PHE A 5 -14.94 -1.35 13.51
CA PHE A 5 -14.49 -1.59 12.14
C PHE A 5 -13.61 -0.45 11.62
N THR A 6 -13.94 0.78 12.01
CA THR A 6 -13.20 1.97 11.58
C THR A 6 -11.83 2.07 12.24
N LEU A 7 -11.76 1.99 13.58
CA LEU A 7 -10.51 2.13 14.33
C LEU A 7 -9.71 0.82 14.43
N GLY A 8 -10.35 -0.33 14.20
CA GLY A 8 -9.70 -1.64 14.09
C GLY A 8 -9.17 -1.97 12.70
N ASN A 9 -9.19 -1.02 11.77
CA ASN A 9 -8.71 -1.24 10.42
C ASN A 9 -7.19 -1.48 10.40
N PRO A 10 -6.70 -2.64 9.93
CA PRO A 10 -5.28 -2.96 9.90
C PRO A 10 -4.47 -2.09 8.93
N GLY A 11 -5.12 -1.37 8.01
CA GLY A 11 -4.47 -0.39 7.13
C GLY A 11 -4.10 0.92 7.82
N LEU A 12 -4.58 1.16 9.06
CA LEU A 12 -4.24 2.37 9.80
C LEU A 12 -2.74 2.38 10.15
N LYS A 13 -2.12 3.54 9.95
CA LYS A 13 -0.70 3.81 10.23
C LYS A 13 -0.62 5.07 11.06
N ASP A 14 0.56 5.39 11.59
CA ASP A 14 0.76 6.54 12.49
C ASP A 14 0.19 7.86 11.95
N ARG A 15 0.31 8.10 10.63
CA ARG A 15 -0.28 9.28 9.96
C ARG A 15 -1.82 9.36 10.11
N HIS A 16 -2.51 8.23 10.06
CA HIS A 16 -3.96 8.16 10.19
C HIS A 16 -4.38 8.40 11.64
N TRP A 17 -3.62 7.85 12.60
CA TRP A 17 -3.83 8.09 14.02
C TRP A 17 -3.56 9.53 14.44
N ALA A 18 -2.60 10.20 13.79
CA ALA A 18 -2.38 11.64 13.97
C ALA A 18 -3.60 12.46 13.50
N GLN A 19 -4.18 12.14 12.34
CA GLN A 19 -5.41 12.79 11.85
C GLN A 19 -6.60 12.56 12.78
N ILE A 20 -6.77 11.32 13.27
CA ILE A 20 -7.82 10.98 14.24
C ILE A 20 -7.63 11.79 15.52
N SER A 21 -6.40 11.90 16.03
CA SER A 21 -6.05 12.66 17.23
C SER A 21 -6.34 14.15 17.09
N GLU A 22 -6.09 14.72 15.92
CA GLU A 22 -6.37 16.12 15.60
C GLU A 22 -7.89 16.41 15.60
N ILE A 23 -8.70 15.52 15.03
CA ILE A 23 -10.17 15.66 14.98
C ILE A 23 -10.79 15.71 16.37
N ILE A 24 -10.29 14.88 17.29
CA ILE A 24 -10.82 14.80 18.66
C ILE A 24 -10.12 15.75 19.62
N ASN A 25 -9.06 16.42 19.17
CA ASN A 25 -8.18 17.27 19.97
C ASN A 25 -7.63 16.55 21.22
N VAL A 26 -7.39 15.23 21.10
CA VAL A 26 -6.82 14.38 22.15
C VAL A 26 -5.75 13.52 21.50
N PRO A 27 -4.51 13.50 22.05
CA PRO A 27 -3.45 12.67 21.50
C PRO A 27 -3.79 11.19 21.72
N ILE A 28 -4.17 10.48 20.65
CA ILE A 28 -4.24 9.03 20.65
C ILE A 28 -2.87 8.53 20.20
N LYS A 29 -2.15 7.95 21.15
CA LYS A 29 -0.97 7.17 20.85
C LYS A 29 -1.38 5.71 20.76
N VAL A 30 -1.07 5.07 19.64
CA VAL A 30 -1.23 3.62 19.51
C VAL A 30 -0.06 2.98 20.25
N ASP A 31 -0.30 2.63 21.50
CA ASP A 31 0.59 1.83 22.33
C ASP A 31 -0.11 0.52 22.70
N PRO A 32 0.61 -0.48 23.24
CA PRO A 32 0.01 -1.73 23.70
C PRO A 32 -1.10 -1.55 24.76
N ASP A 33 -1.16 -0.38 25.40
CA ASP A 33 -2.16 -0.04 26.40
C ASP A 33 -3.43 0.59 25.80
N LEU A 34 -3.45 0.92 24.51
CA LEU A 34 -4.62 1.45 23.81
C LEU A 34 -5.64 0.32 23.59
N THR A 35 -6.59 0.20 24.51
CA THR A 35 -7.66 -0.80 24.43
C THR A 35 -8.93 -0.22 23.81
N LEU A 36 -9.75 -1.11 23.23
CA LEU A 36 -11.08 -0.74 22.76
C LEU A 36 -11.95 -0.11 23.88
N ALA A 37 -11.76 -0.55 25.13
CA ALA A 37 -12.45 0.03 26.28
C ALA A 37 -12.11 1.53 26.44
N LYS A 38 -10.82 1.90 26.38
CA LYS A 38 -10.39 3.31 26.44
C LYS A 38 -10.99 4.16 25.31
N ILE A 39 -11.05 3.60 24.10
CA ILE A 39 -11.65 4.26 22.92
C ILE A 39 -13.16 4.48 23.10
N LEU A 40 -13.86 3.52 23.70
CA LEU A 40 -15.29 3.63 24.00
C LEU A 40 -15.55 4.63 25.13
N ASP A 41 -14.70 4.67 26.16
CA ASP A 41 -14.76 5.62 27.28
C ASP A 41 -14.55 7.07 26.84
N MET A 42 -13.79 7.30 25.77
CA MET A 42 -13.60 8.60 25.13
C MET A 42 -14.87 9.13 24.43
N ASN A 43 -15.96 8.34 24.39
CA ASN A 43 -17.25 8.69 23.79
C ASN A 43 -17.13 9.23 22.36
N LEU A 44 -16.33 8.52 21.57
CA LEU A 44 -15.99 8.86 20.19
C LEU A 44 -17.10 8.56 19.19
N GLY A 45 -18.26 8.06 19.64
CA GLY A 45 -19.40 7.70 18.80
C GLY A 45 -19.88 8.83 17.88
N ARG A 46 -19.72 10.09 18.30
CA ARG A 46 -20.09 11.27 17.50
C ARG A 46 -19.14 11.59 16.35
N TYR A 47 -17.93 11.05 16.36
CA TYR A 47 -16.88 11.31 15.36
C TYR A 47 -16.70 10.14 14.38
N VAL A 48 -17.50 9.08 14.51
CA VAL A 48 -17.40 7.85 13.71
C VAL A 48 -17.42 8.15 12.20
N SER A 49 -18.30 9.03 11.74
CA SER A 49 -18.39 9.40 10.32
C SER A 49 -17.12 10.07 9.78
N LEU A 50 -16.41 10.81 10.63
CA LEU A 50 -15.14 11.44 10.26
C LEU A 50 -14.01 10.40 10.17
N PHE A 51 -14.01 9.44 11.10
CA PHE A 51 -13.04 8.36 11.09
C PHE A 51 -13.26 7.37 9.94
N GLU A 52 -14.51 7.18 9.49
CA GLU A 52 -14.84 6.29 8.37
C GLU A 52 -14.09 6.71 7.10
N SER A 53 -14.02 8.01 6.81
CA SER A 53 -13.23 8.54 5.69
C SER A 53 -11.73 8.23 5.82
N ILE A 54 -11.17 8.40 7.02
CA ILE A 54 -9.75 8.11 7.29
C ILE A 54 -9.47 6.61 7.14
N SER A 55 -10.33 5.76 7.71
CA SER A 55 -10.23 4.32 7.60
C SER A 55 -10.36 3.84 6.15
N ASP A 56 -11.30 4.39 5.38
CA ASP A 56 -11.46 4.05 3.97
C ASP A 56 -10.21 4.40 3.15
N ASN A 57 -9.64 5.59 3.39
CA ASN A 57 -8.37 5.98 2.80
C ASN A 57 -7.23 5.02 3.19
N ALA A 58 -7.15 4.64 4.47
CA ALA A 58 -6.15 3.70 4.95
C ALA A 58 -6.24 2.31 4.26
N SER A 59 -7.47 1.82 4.03
CA SER A 59 -7.71 0.57 3.28
C SER A 59 -7.26 0.68 1.82
N LYS A 60 -7.56 1.81 1.16
CA LYS A 60 -7.13 2.08 -0.21
C LYS A 60 -5.61 2.16 -0.32
N GLU A 61 -4.97 2.87 0.60
CA GLU A 61 -3.51 2.96 0.68
C GLU A 61 -2.86 1.57 0.88
N ALA A 62 -3.39 0.75 1.78
CA ALA A 62 -2.89 -0.61 1.99
C ALA A 62 -3.05 -1.50 0.75
N THR A 63 -4.08 -1.27 -0.07
CA THR A 63 -4.28 -1.97 -1.33
C THR A 63 -3.24 -1.57 -2.37
N LEU A 64 -2.95 -0.28 -2.49
CA LEU A 64 -1.87 0.23 -3.37
C LEU A 64 -0.51 -0.31 -2.94
N GLU A 65 -0.22 -0.29 -1.65
CA GLU A 65 1.02 -0.81 -1.08
C GLU A 65 1.22 -2.29 -1.40
N LYS A 66 0.19 -3.11 -1.18
CA LYS A 66 0.23 -4.54 -1.54
C LYS A 66 0.45 -4.76 -3.04
N ALA A 67 -0.15 -3.93 -3.88
CA ALA A 67 0.04 -4.01 -5.33
C ALA A 67 1.50 -3.69 -5.71
N MET A 68 2.09 -2.63 -5.16
CA MET A 68 3.50 -2.29 -5.40
C MET A 68 4.45 -3.36 -4.87
N ASP A 69 4.23 -3.87 -3.66
CA ASP A 69 5.02 -4.95 -3.09
C ASP A 69 4.96 -6.22 -3.95
N LYS A 70 3.79 -6.51 -4.53
CA LYS A 70 3.64 -7.63 -5.46
C LYS A 70 4.43 -7.39 -6.74
N MET A 71 4.35 -6.19 -7.31
CA MET A 71 5.10 -5.84 -8.52
C MET A 71 6.60 -6.02 -8.31
N GLU A 72 7.16 -5.54 -7.19
CA GLU A 72 8.58 -5.74 -6.86
C GLU A 72 8.95 -7.21 -6.70
N ARG A 73 8.11 -8.00 -6.02
CA ARG A 73 8.34 -9.45 -5.86
C ARG A 73 8.30 -10.20 -7.18
N ASP A 74 7.39 -9.86 -8.07
CA ASP A 74 7.26 -10.51 -9.38
C ASP A 74 8.53 -10.30 -10.24
N TRP A 75 9.31 -9.23 -10.00
CA TRP A 75 10.62 -9.01 -10.63
C TRP A 75 11.79 -9.74 -9.94
N ALA A 76 11.69 -10.02 -8.64
CA ALA A 76 12.80 -10.56 -7.86
C ALA A 76 13.25 -11.95 -8.31
N ASP A 77 12.31 -12.77 -8.77
CA ASP A 77 12.56 -14.16 -9.20
C ASP A 77 12.68 -14.32 -10.73
N LEU A 78 12.86 -13.21 -11.44
CA LEU A 78 12.87 -13.19 -12.91
C LEU A 78 14.30 -13.23 -13.46
N TYR A 79 14.58 -14.21 -14.34
CA TYR A 79 15.90 -14.44 -14.91
C TYR A 79 15.86 -14.46 -16.44
N PHE A 80 16.84 -13.81 -17.06
CA PHE A 80 17.02 -13.91 -18.51
C PHE A 80 17.65 -15.24 -18.88
N THR A 81 17.06 -15.91 -19.88
CA THR A 81 17.70 -17.08 -20.49
C THR A 81 18.74 -16.61 -21.49
N VAL A 82 19.99 -17.04 -21.30
CA VAL A 82 21.12 -16.63 -22.13
C VAL A 82 21.70 -17.85 -22.83
N ASN A 83 21.71 -17.82 -24.16
CA ASN A 83 22.15 -18.93 -24.99
C ASN A 83 23.41 -18.55 -25.79
N PRO A 84 24.37 -19.47 -25.98
CA PRO A 84 25.50 -19.25 -26.88
C PRO A 84 25.02 -18.96 -28.30
N PHE A 85 25.64 -17.98 -28.95
CA PHE A 85 25.32 -17.59 -30.32
C PHE A 85 26.30 -18.19 -31.32
N LYS A 86 25.91 -19.33 -31.90
CA LYS A 86 26.70 -20.06 -32.91
C LYS A 86 28.16 -20.25 -32.41
N ASP A 87 29.13 -20.20 -33.31
CA ASP A 87 30.57 -20.32 -32.99
C ASP A 87 31.25 -18.97 -32.74
N THR A 88 30.48 -17.91 -32.48
CA THR A 88 31.03 -16.55 -32.34
C THR A 88 31.70 -16.30 -30.99
N GLY A 89 31.52 -17.21 -30.02
CA GLY A 89 31.94 -17.00 -28.63
C GLY A 89 31.11 -15.95 -27.86
N THR A 90 29.98 -15.50 -28.43
CA THR A 90 29.06 -14.53 -27.82
C THR A 90 27.77 -15.20 -27.37
N TYR A 91 26.90 -14.45 -26.68
CA TYR A 91 25.63 -14.95 -26.14
C TYR A 91 24.47 -14.05 -26.55
N VAL A 92 23.28 -14.63 -26.70
CA VAL A 92 22.02 -13.94 -26.98
C VAL A 92 20.99 -14.26 -25.92
N ILE A 93 20.13 -13.29 -25.61
CA ILE A 93 19.00 -13.47 -24.71
C ILE A 93 17.86 -14.12 -25.50
N ALA A 94 17.24 -15.15 -24.94
CA ALA A 94 16.12 -15.87 -25.51
C ALA A 94 14.92 -15.91 -24.55
N GLY A 95 13.73 -16.16 -25.08
CA GLY A 95 12.50 -16.35 -24.28
C GLY A 95 12.12 -15.13 -23.44
N VAL A 96 12.16 -13.93 -24.05
CA VAL A 96 11.85 -12.67 -23.35
C VAL A 96 10.36 -12.32 -23.34
N ASP A 97 9.51 -13.12 -23.99
CA ASP A 97 8.09 -12.79 -24.19
C ASP A 97 7.36 -12.58 -22.85
N ASP A 98 7.59 -13.45 -21.87
CA ASP A 98 6.98 -13.34 -20.53
C ASP A 98 7.50 -12.12 -19.76
N ILE A 99 8.78 -11.77 -19.96
CA ILE A 99 9.44 -10.61 -19.31
C ILE A 99 8.87 -9.31 -19.89
N GLN A 100 8.68 -9.26 -21.21
CA GLN A 100 8.07 -8.12 -21.89
C GLN A 100 6.60 -7.96 -21.49
N LEU A 101 5.85 -9.06 -21.43
CA LEU A 101 4.45 -9.03 -20.99
C LEU A 101 4.32 -8.50 -19.55
N LEU A 102 5.18 -8.95 -18.64
CA LEU A 102 5.22 -8.46 -17.25
C LEU A 102 5.56 -6.96 -17.21
N LEU A 103 6.54 -6.54 -18.01
CA LEU A 103 6.92 -5.13 -18.11
C LEU A 103 5.74 -4.26 -18.54
N ASP A 104 5.07 -4.63 -19.62
CA ASP A 104 3.96 -3.86 -20.18
C ASP A 104 2.78 -3.77 -19.21
N ASP A 105 2.41 -4.88 -18.54
CA ASP A 105 1.38 -4.89 -17.49
C ASP A 105 1.77 -3.97 -16.31
N HIS A 106 3.03 -4.04 -15.86
CA HIS A 106 3.51 -3.23 -14.74
C HIS A 106 3.64 -1.74 -15.08
N ILE A 107 3.92 -1.37 -16.33
CA ILE A 107 3.87 0.01 -16.80
C ILE A 107 2.45 0.58 -16.66
N ILE A 108 1.44 -0.16 -17.16
CA ILE A 108 0.04 0.27 -17.07
C ILE A 108 -0.39 0.42 -15.60
N ARG A 109 -0.06 -0.57 -14.76
CA ARG A 109 -0.37 -0.51 -13.32
C ARG A 109 0.28 0.67 -12.62
N THR A 110 1.54 0.97 -12.94
CA THR A 110 2.25 2.12 -12.36
C THR A 110 1.52 3.43 -12.69
N VAL A 111 1.05 3.59 -13.93
CA VAL A 111 0.25 4.76 -14.33
C VAL A 111 -1.06 4.84 -13.54
N THR A 112 -1.76 3.71 -13.37
CA THR A 112 -2.98 3.67 -12.55
C THR A 112 -2.72 4.05 -11.10
N ILE A 113 -1.67 3.50 -10.49
CA ILE A 113 -1.28 3.78 -9.09
C ILE A 113 -0.90 5.27 -8.94
N LYS A 114 -0.12 5.82 -9.87
CA LYS A 114 0.28 7.24 -9.88
C LYS A 114 -0.91 8.20 -9.94
N ASN A 115 -1.98 7.82 -10.62
CA ASN A 115 -3.19 8.64 -10.74
C ASN A 115 -4.16 8.46 -9.56
N SER A 116 -3.84 7.61 -8.59
CA SER A 116 -4.69 7.38 -7.41
C SER A 116 -4.66 8.59 -6.46
N PRO A 117 -5.81 9.06 -5.93
CA PRO A 117 -5.86 10.13 -4.94
C PRO A 117 -5.08 9.83 -3.65
N ASN A 118 -4.90 8.53 -3.35
CA ASN A 118 -4.23 8.03 -2.15
C ASN A 118 -2.73 7.79 -2.36
N ILE A 119 -2.14 8.33 -3.44
CA ILE A 119 -0.74 8.05 -3.78
C ILE A 119 0.29 8.83 -2.95
N LYS A 120 -0.12 9.94 -2.33
CA LYS A 120 0.78 10.87 -1.62
C LYS A 120 1.82 10.19 -0.72
N PRO A 121 1.48 9.18 0.12
CA PRO A 121 2.45 8.53 1.00
C PRO A 121 3.50 7.69 0.26
N PHE A 122 3.31 7.43 -1.02
CA PHE A 122 4.11 6.51 -1.84
C PHE A 122 4.79 7.21 -3.03
N GLU A 123 4.68 8.54 -3.16
CA GLU A 123 5.28 9.29 -4.27
C GLU A 123 6.80 9.03 -4.40
N THR A 124 7.54 9.00 -3.28
CA THR A 124 8.98 8.70 -3.26
C THR A 124 9.32 7.28 -3.72
N ARG A 125 8.38 6.33 -3.63
CA ARG A 125 8.61 4.94 -4.07
C ARG A 125 8.39 4.78 -5.57
N ILE A 126 7.60 5.66 -6.20
CA ILE A 126 7.22 5.59 -7.62
C ILE A 126 8.05 6.53 -8.50
N LEU A 127 8.54 7.64 -7.96
CA LEU A 127 9.37 8.63 -8.65
C LEU A 127 10.86 8.33 -8.51
#